data_AF-A0A2M7ZCZ7-F1
#
_entry.id   AF-A0A2M7ZCZ7-F1
#
_cell.length_a   1.000
_cell.length_b   1.000
_cell.length_c   1.000
_cell.angle_alpha   90.00
_cell.angle_beta   90.00
_cell.angle_gamma   90.00
#
_symmetry.space_group_name_H-M   'P 1'
#
loop_
_entity.id
_entity.type
_entity.pdbx_description
1 polymer ?
#
loop_
_entity_poly.entity_id
_entity_poly.type
_entity_poly.pdbx_seq_one_letter_code
_entity_poly.pdbx_strand_id
1 'polypeptide(L)'
;MIKKINRLLLSLLFFILYFANLNFAQTYVGSDKCMLCHNNVNSNLGYNIYAEHMKTGHPYKLNPVNGAEPTYPANTTPGVHSTPPNTTWNDFAYVIGGYGWKARFVKKDGRVFTSDPQAQYNIETGGWVSYNLNTETKYNYNCFKCHTTGAVPTGSWTGNEAEIAGTFSEPGIRCEGCHGPGSDHIANPIGVKPPVAGNDLQITKCGECHQRGGVTNAIPAGGGYIQHHEQINEMRSSRHGDGVGADLTCATCHDAHIALKYPGAAGEGLKAIKVNCQTCHSDKQILVNGTPKSIDCIDCHMPAVGKSAVAVQTGNGFRGDIKTHIWTINTEAFPRDSMFTSDKAKVRLDANGHAAVTLDFVCLKCHTNQDVTWASGYAKEIHTKGITVDVNDKTEIPSNFNLAQNYPNPFNPATTINFALPKSGQVKLSVYNINGELIANLIDNMMPAGNHNITFDASRLSSGVYVYTINTSSFSSSKKMVLMK
;
A
#
# COMPACT_ATOMS: atom_id res chain seq x y z
N MET A 1 -20.37 55.52 -49.40
CA MET A 1 -19.63 54.24 -49.26
C MET A 1 -18.89 54.07 -47.93
N ILE A 2 -18.40 55.14 -47.29
CA ILE A 2 -17.55 55.06 -46.08
C ILE A 2 -18.26 54.52 -44.82
N LYS A 3 -19.57 54.78 -44.63
CA LYS A 3 -20.33 54.28 -43.46
C LYS A 3 -20.63 52.76 -43.49
N LYS A 4 -20.66 52.10 -44.65
CA LYS A 4 -20.89 50.64 -44.76
C LYS A 4 -19.61 49.84 -44.48
N ILE A 5 -18.45 50.38 -44.83
CA ILE A 5 -17.14 49.77 -44.60
C ILE A 5 -16.80 49.72 -43.10
N ASN A 6 -17.12 50.78 -42.34
CA ASN A 6 -16.90 50.80 -40.89
C ASN A 6 -17.77 49.79 -40.11
N ARG A 7 -18.99 49.49 -40.58
CA ARG A 7 -19.82 48.45 -39.92
C ARG A 7 -19.27 47.05 -40.19
N LEU A 8 -18.79 46.77 -41.41
CA LEU A 8 -18.18 45.47 -41.73
C LEU A 8 -16.86 45.25 -40.96
N LEU A 9 -16.00 46.27 -40.86
CA LEU A 9 -14.75 46.21 -40.11
C LEU A 9 -14.96 46.08 -38.60
N LEU A 10 -15.96 46.76 -38.02
CA LEU A 10 -16.32 46.56 -36.60
C LEU A 10 -16.89 45.17 -36.33
N SER A 11 -17.73 44.62 -37.21
CA SER A 11 -18.25 43.26 -37.06
C SER A 11 -17.17 42.19 -37.29
N LEU A 12 -16.19 42.43 -38.17
CA LEU A 12 -15.05 41.54 -38.36
C LEU A 12 -14.08 41.59 -37.16
N LEU A 13 -13.83 42.77 -36.58
CA LEU A 13 -13.06 42.90 -35.34
C LEU A 13 -13.75 42.22 -34.15
N PHE A 14 -15.08 42.35 -34.02
CA PHE A 14 -15.84 41.63 -32.99
C PHE A 14 -15.82 40.12 -33.22
N PHE A 15 -15.87 39.65 -34.46
CA PHE A 15 -15.76 38.22 -34.77
C PHE A 15 -14.36 37.68 -34.48
N ILE A 16 -13.29 38.41 -34.83
CA ILE A 16 -11.89 38.02 -34.54
C ILE A 16 -11.60 38.05 -33.03
N LEU A 17 -12.16 39.01 -32.28
CA LEU A 17 -12.03 39.06 -30.82
C LEU A 17 -12.86 37.98 -30.10
N TYR A 18 -13.96 37.50 -30.70
CA TYR A 18 -14.75 36.38 -30.15
C TYR A 18 -14.05 35.03 -30.33
N PHE A 19 -13.26 34.85 -31.40
CA PHE A 19 -12.47 33.64 -31.62
C PHE A 19 -11.06 33.67 -30.98
N ALA A 20 -10.55 34.85 -30.60
CA ALA A 20 -9.23 35.00 -29.97
C ALA A 20 -9.17 34.56 -28.49
N ASN A 21 -10.29 34.12 -27.89
CA ASN A 21 -10.35 33.58 -26.53
C ASN A 21 -11.07 32.23 -26.45
N LEU A 22 -10.92 31.38 -27.48
CA LEU A 22 -11.15 29.95 -27.31
C LEU A 22 -9.93 29.35 -26.61
N ASN A 23 -9.86 29.53 -25.29
CA ASN A 23 -9.02 28.68 -24.46
C ASN A 23 -9.64 27.29 -24.49
N PHE A 24 -9.15 26.43 -25.38
CA PHE A 24 -9.50 25.02 -25.34
C PHE A 24 -9.03 24.45 -23.99
N ALA A 25 -9.93 23.79 -23.27
CA ALA A 25 -9.55 23.10 -22.04
C ALA A 25 -8.50 22.04 -22.37
N GLN A 26 -7.45 21.95 -21.54
CA GLN A 26 -6.41 20.94 -21.70
C GLN A 26 -7.00 19.53 -21.69
N THR A 27 -6.40 18.64 -22.46
CA THR A 27 -6.87 17.25 -22.62
C THR A 27 -5.87 16.26 -22.06
N TYR A 28 -6.39 15.12 -21.59
CA TYR A 28 -5.58 13.98 -21.19
C TYR A 28 -5.01 13.33 -22.45
N VAL A 29 -3.68 13.24 -22.53
CA VAL A 29 -2.95 12.72 -23.68
C VAL A 29 -2.51 11.27 -23.53
N GLY A 30 -2.62 10.73 -22.31
CA GLY A 30 -2.23 9.37 -21.97
C GLY A 30 -0.75 9.25 -21.62
N SER A 31 -0.45 8.30 -20.74
CA SER A 31 0.87 8.18 -20.13
C SER A 31 1.94 7.62 -21.07
N ASP A 32 1.53 6.96 -22.16
CA ASP A 32 2.42 6.57 -23.26
C ASP A 32 3.07 7.78 -23.93
N LYS A 33 2.38 8.94 -23.96
CA LYS A 33 2.95 10.19 -24.48
C LYS A 33 3.93 10.80 -23.49
N CYS A 34 3.64 10.75 -22.19
CA CYS A 34 4.57 11.18 -21.14
C CYS A 34 5.88 10.37 -21.19
N MET A 35 5.78 9.06 -21.43
CA MET A 35 6.93 8.15 -21.55
C MET A 35 7.96 8.63 -22.58
N LEU A 36 7.54 9.25 -23.69
CA LEU A 36 8.45 9.68 -24.75
C LEU A 36 9.54 10.64 -24.27
N CYS A 37 9.25 11.44 -23.24
CA CYS A 37 10.20 12.39 -22.66
C CYS A 37 10.69 11.97 -21.26
N HIS A 38 9.90 11.19 -20.51
CA HIS A 38 10.18 10.82 -19.13
C HIS A 38 10.69 9.39 -18.93
N ASN A 39 11.01 8.66 -20.00
CA ASN A 39 11.52 7.30 -19.96
C ASN A 39 13.05 7.19 -20.10
N ASN A 40 13.76 8.20 -19.58
CA ASN A 40 15.21 8.19 -19.42
C ASN A 40 15.55 8.51 -17.97
N VAL A 41 16.77 8.17 -17.56
CA VAL A 41 17.30 8.58 -16.26
C VAL A 41 17.27 10.10 -16.19
N ASN A 42 16.47 10.62 -15.25
CA ASN A 42 16.37 12.05 -15.02
C ASN A 42 17.68 12.51 -14.38
N SER A 43 18.37 13.47 -15.02
CA SER A 43 19.67 13.97 -14.55
C SER A 43 19.63 14.55 -13.13
N ASN A 44 18.48 15.04 -12.67
CA ASN A 44 18.33 15.65 -11.35
C ASN A 44 17.96 14.63 -10.28
N LEU A 45 17.29 13.54 -10.64
CA LEU A 45 16.83 12.51 -9.69
C LEU A 45 17.70 11.26 -9.68
N GLY A 46 18.46 11.02 -10.74
CA GLY A 46 19.34 9.86 -10.88
C GLY A 46 18.62 8.57 -11.26
N TYR A 47 17.31 8.59 -11.57
CA TYR A 47 16.56 7.40 -12.00
C TYR A 47 15.53 7.70 -13.09
N ASN A 48 15.03 6.65 -13.75
CA ASN A 48 13.98 6.75 -14.76
C ASN A 48 12.59 6.82 -14.10
N ILE A 49 11.99 8.01 -14.12
CA ILE A 49 10.71 8.30 -13.43
C ILE A 49 9.58 7.42 -13.93
N TYR A 50 9.44 7.28 -15.26
CA TYR A 50 8.38 6.46 -15.82
C TYR A 50 8.53 5.00 -15.41
N ALA A 51 9.74 4.44 -15.56
CA ALA A 51 10.01 3.06 -15.25
C ALA A 51 9.79 2.75 -13.76
N GLU A 52 10.23 3.62 -12.84
CA GLU A 52 10.02 3.42 -11.41
C GLU A 52 8.54 3.59 -11.02
N HIS A 53 7.84 4.61 -11.55
CA HIS A 53 6.40 4.80 -11.28
C HIS A 53 5.58 3.59 -11.70
N MET A 54 5.95 2.98 -12.82
CA MET A 54 5.36 1.75 -13.35
C MET A 54 5.59 0.53 -12.47
N LYS A 55 6.45 0.60 -11.44
CA LYS A 55 6.66 -0.44 -10.41
C LYS A 55 5.98 -0.08 -9.08
N THR A 56 5.16 0.96 -9.04
CA THR A 56 4.32 1.27 -7.89
C THR A 56 2.95 0.62 -8.03
N GLY A 57 2.13 0.64 -6.97
CA GLY A 57 0.75 0.17 -7.06
C GLY A 57 -0.23 1.14 -7.73
N HIS A 58 0.18 2.38 -8.04
CA HIS A 58 -0.71 3.40 -8.61
C HIS A 58 -1.24 3.04 -10.01
N PRO A 59 -0.39 2.63 -10.98
CA PRO A 59 -0.84 2.25 -12.32
C PRO A 59 -1.77 1.02 -12.35
N TYR A 60 -1.76 0.23 -11.28
CA TYR A 60 -2.47 -1.04 -11.16
C TYR A 60 -3.64 -1.00 -10.17
N LYS A 61 -4.14 0.20 -9.84
CA LYS A 61 -5.38 0.35 -9.06
C LYS A 61 -6.60 -0.19 -9.82
N LEU A 62 -6.56 -0.17 -11.14
CA LEU A 62 -7.54 -0.80 -12.01
C LEU A 62 -6.81 -1.45 -13.20
N ASN A 63 -7.08 -2.72 -13.46
CA ASN A 63 -6.36 -3.52 -14.46
C ASN A 63 -7.34 -4.12 -15.46
N PRO A 64 -7.19 -3.85 -16.77
CA PRO A 64 -7.98 -4.52 -17.79
C PRO A 64 -7.74 -6.03 -17.77
N VAL A 65 -8.79 -6.81 -18.00
CA VAL A 65 -8.73 -8.28 -17.99
C VAL A 65 -8.62 -8.84 -19.41
N ASN A 66 -9.34 -8.30 -20.40
CA ASN A 66 -9.22 -8.71 -21.82
C ASN A 66 -9.18 -10.24 -22.06
N GLY A 67 -9.87 -11.02 -21.23
CA GLY A 67 -9.90 -12.49 -21.31
C GLY A 67 -8.72 -13.24 -20.68
N ALA A 68 -7.78 -12.53 -20.04
CA ALA A 68 -6.61 -13.10 -19.36
C ALA A 68 -6.38 -12.45 -17.99
N GLU A 69 -5.47 -13.04 -17.20
CA GLU A 69 -5.08 -12.44 -15.93
C GLU A 69 -4.38 -11.07 -16.12
N PRO A 70 -4.49 -10.14 -15.17
CA PRO A 70 -3.72 -8.90 -15.19
C PRO A 70 -2.21 -9.14 -15.17
N THR A 71 -1.48 -8.40 -16.01
CA THR A 71 -0.02 -8.41 -16.01
C THR A 71 0.53 -7.33 -15.09
N TYR A 72 1.51 -7.71 -14.27
CA TYR A 72 2.26 -6.81 -13.41
C TYR A 72 3.75 -6.84 -13.77
N PRO A 73 4.52 -5.79 -13.47
CA PRO A 73 5.96 -5.84 -13.61
C PRO A 73 6.56 -6.95 -12.73
N ALA A 74 7.63 -7.57 -13.23
CA ALA A 74 8.27 -8.68 -12.54
C ALA A 74 8.77 -8.26 -11.14
N ASN A 75 8.55 -9.14 -10.16
CA ASN A 75 8.98 -8.97 -8.77
C ASN A 75 8.35 -7.79 -8.01
N THR A 76 7.26 -7.21 -8.53
CA THR A 76 6.65 -6.05 -7.88
C THR A 76 5.32 -6.34 -7.19
N THR A 77 4.76 -7.54 -7.37
CA THR A 77 3.62 -8.07 -6.62
C THR A 77 3.44 -9.57 -6.87
N PRO A 78 2.93 -10.36 -5.91
CA PRO A 78 2.42 -11.71 -6.16
C PRO A 78 1.18 -11.76 -7.04
N GLY A 79 0.51 -10.63 -7.30
CA GLY A 79 -0.61 -10.56 -8.24
C GLY A 79 -1.88 -11.31 -7.81
N VAL A 80 -2.77 -11.49 -8.77
CA VAL A 80 -3.93 -12.38 -8.71
C VAL A 80 -3.96 -13.24 -9.96
N HIS A 81 -3.93 -14.55 -9.77
CA HIS A 81 -3.74 -15.52 -10.86
C HIS A 81 -4.95 -16.44 -11.09
N SER A 82 -6.08 -16.10 -10.46
CA SER A 82 -7.33 -16.86 -10.59
C SER A 82 -8.52 -15.94 -10.43
N THR A 83 -9.64 -16.36 -11.00
CA THR A 83 -10.94 -15.70 -10.87
C THR A 83 -11.74 -16.27 -9.71
N PRO A 84 -12.80 -15.56 -9.26
CA PRO A 84 -13.78 -16.12 -8.33
C PRO A 84 -14.34 -17.47 -8.81
N PRO A 85 -14.82 -18.33 -7.90
CA PRO A 85 -15.43 -19.61 -8.25
C PRO A 85 -16.51 -19.49 -9.33
N ASN A 86 -16.57 -20.48 -10.22
CA ASN A 86 -17.56 -20.56 -11.31
C ASN A 86 -17.52 -19.37 -12.30
N THR A 87 -16.39 -18.66 -12.37
CA THR A 87 -16.17 -17.58 -13.34
C THR A 87 -14.84 -17.79 -14.06
N THR A 88 -14.67 -17.08 -15.16
CA THR A 88 -13.48 -17.03 -16.00
C THR A 88 -13.06 -15.58 -16.21
N TRP A 89 -11.84 -15.36 -16.71
CA TRP A 89 -11.39 -14.00 -17.06
C TRP A 89 -12.29 -13.34 -18.12
N ASN A 90 -13.01 -14.10 -18.94
CA ASN A 90 -13.96 -13.54 -19.90
C ASN A 90 -15.21 -12.91 -19.26
N ASP A 91 -15.48 -13.15 -17.98
CA ASP A 91 -16.64 -12.58 -17.29
C ASP A 91 -16.38 -11.15 -16.80
N PHE A 92 -15.11 -10.73 -16.76
CA PHE A 92 -14.70 -9.46 -16.17
C PHE A 92 -14.13 -8.49 -17.20
N ALA A 93 -14.46 -7.21 -17.02
CA ALA A 93 -13.81 -6.12 -17.73
C ALA A 93 -12.52 -5.70 -17.02
N TYR A 94 -12.56 -5.63 -15.68
CA TYR A 94 -11.46 -5.14 -14.87
C TYR A 94 -11.26 -5.91 -13.57
N VAL A 95 -10.03 -5.89 -13.09
CA VAL A 95 -9.65 -6.16 -11.70
C VAL A 95 -9.32 -4.86 -10.99
N ILE A 96 -10.03 -4.54 -9.91
CA ILE A 96 -9.70 -3.46 -8.98
C ILE A 96 -8.62 -3.97 -8.04
N GLY A 97 -7.46 -3.30 -8.00
CA GLY A 97 -6.33 -3.70 -7.17
C GLY A 97 -5.53 -4.86 -7.77
N GLY A 98 -5.34 -5.95 -7.04
CA GLY A 98 -4.49 -7.08 -7.48
C GLY A 98 -2.99 -6.84 -7.38
N TYR A 99 -2.56 -5.62 -7.02
CA TYR A 99 -1.14 -5.30 -6.80
C TYR A 99 -0.70 -5.34 -5.33
N GLY A 100 -1.46 -4.72 -4.43
CA GLY A 100 -0.97 -4.46 -3.07
C GLY A 100 -1.59 -5.36 -1.99
N TRP A 101 -2.92 -5.33 -1.87
CA TRP A 101 -3.62 -5.90 -0.72
C TRP A 101 -4.68 -6.92 -1.10
N LYS A 102 -5.49 -6.58 -2.09
CA LYS A 102 -6.65 -7.35 -2.52
C LYS A 102 -6.94 -7.15 -3.99
N ALA A 103 -7.60 -8.13 -4.60
CA ALA A 103 -8.24 -8.03 -5.90
C ALA A 103 -9.76 -8.15 -5.75
N ARG A 104 -10.48 -7.33 -6.51
CA ARG A 104 -11.94 -7.41 -6.71
C ARG A 104 -12.23 -7.29 -8.20
N PHE A 105 -13.40 -7.73 -8.61
CA PHE A 105 -13.67 -7.95 -10.03
C PHE A 105 -14.86 -7.10 -10.48
N VAL A 106 -14.75 -6.49 -11.65
CA VAL A 106 -15.82 -5.72 -12.29
C VAL A 106 -16.26 -6.48 -13.54
N LYS A 107 -17.53 -6.86 -13.57
CA LYS A 107 -18.17 -7.52 -14.70
C LYS A 107 -18.23 -6.58 -15.92
N LYS A 108 -18.43 -7.16 -17.11
CA LYS A 108 -18.58 -6.40 -18.36
C LYS A 108 -19.79 -5.44 -18.38
N ASP A 109 -20.81 -5.71 -17.56
CA ASP A 109 -21.97 -4.83 -17.37
C ASP A 109 -21.69 -3.64 -16.43
N GLY A 110 -20.46 -3.52 -15.92
CA GLY A 110 -20.03 -2.44 -15.03
C GLY A 110 -20.36 -2.63 -13.55
N ARG A 111 -20.87 -3.80 -13.14
CA ARG A 111 -21.12 -4.09 -11.72
C ARG A 111 -19.95 -4.80 -11.07
N VAL A 112 -19.70 -4.49 -9.80
CA VAL A 112 -18.72 -5.20 -8.99
C VAL A 112 -19.27 -6.59 -8.67
N PHE A 113 -18.44 -7.61 -8.86
CA PHE A 113 -18.79 -8.99 -8.55
C PHE A 113 -18.90 -9.18 -7.03
N THR A 114 -20.09 -9.56 -6.58
CA THR A 114 -20.43 -9.74 -5.16
C THR A 114 -21.39 -10.91 -4.95
N SER A 115 -21.68 -11.71 -5.97
CA SER A 115 -22.68 -12.79 -5.92
C SER A 115 -22.20 -14.07 -5.24
N ASP A 116 -20.91 -14.15 -4.91
CA ASP A 116 -20.29 -15.30 -4.26
C ASP A 116 -19.57 -14.87 -2.96
N PRO A 117 -19.58 -15.70 -1.88
CA PRO A 117 -18.79 -15.45 -0.69
C PRO A 117 -17.27 -15.41 -0.92
N GLN A 118 -16.78 -15.74 -2.10
CA GLN A 118 -15.38 -15.65 -2.56
C GLN A 118 -15.24 -14.55 -3.61
N ALA A 119 -15.73 -13.34 -3.31
CA ALA A 119 -15.72 -12.20 -4.23
C ALA A 119 -14.46 -11.32 -4.15
N GLN A 120 -13.67 -11.43 -3.08
CA GLN A 120 -12.42 -10.70 -2.91
C GLN A 120 -11.27 -11.67 -2.64
N TYR A 121 -10.19 -11.52 -3.41
CA TYR A 121 -8.95 -12.24 -3.18
C TYR A 121 -8.01 -11.37 -2.33
N ASN A 122 -7.46 -11.93 -1.25
CA ASN A 122 -6.48 -11.27 -0.40
C ASN A 122 -5.07 -11.74 -0.77
N ILE A 123 -4.22 -10.82 -1.22
CA ILE A 123 -2.89 -11.13 -1.76
C ILE A 123 -1.97 -11.69 -0.68
N GLU A 124 -2.03 -11.13 0.54
CA GLU A 124 -1.17 -11.55 1.64
C GLU A 124 -1.43 -13.00 2.08
N THR A 125 -2.69 -13.44 2.10
CA THR A 125 -3.08 -14.78 2.56
C THR A 125 -3.28 -15.78 1.43
N GLY A 126 -3.29 -15.33 0.17
CA GLY A 126 -3.69 -16.16 -0.98
C GLY A 126 -5.14 -16.67 -0.91
N GLY A 127 -5.99 -16.02 -0.11
CA GLY A 127 -7.30 -16.55 0.29
C GLY A 127 -8.45 -15.68 -0.20
N TRP A 128 -9.60 -16.32 -0.43
CA TRP A 128 -10.83 -15.66 -0.84
C TRP A 128 -11.73 -15.33 0.36
N VAL A 129 -12.36 -14.16 0.32
CA VAL A 129 -13.30 -13.69 1.34
C VAL A 129 -14.51 -12.98 0.70
N SER A 130 -15.57 -12.85 1.50
CA SER A 130 -16.79 -12.18 1.05
C SER A 130 -16.58 -10.68 0.93
N TYR A 131 -17.26 -10.07 -0.03
CA TYR A 131 -17.29 -8.64 -0.21
C TYR A 131 -18.69 -8.19 -0.63
N ASN A 132 -19.37 -7.46 0.28
CA ASN A 132 -20.71 -6.91 0.08
C ASN A 132 -21.66 -7.88 -0.64
N LEU A 133 -21.77 -9.10 -0.11
CA LEU A 133 -22.50 -10.21 -0.71
C LEU A 133 -23.89 -9.77 -1.20
N ASN A 134 -24.20 -10.06 -2.46
CA ASN A 134 -25.47 -9.75 -3.12
C ASN A 134 -25.84 -8.25 -3.16
N THR A 135 -24.84 -7.36 -3.05
CA THR A 135 -25.04 -5.94 -3.37
C THR A 135 -24.69 -5.71 -4.83
N GLU A 136 -25.69 -5.45 -5.67
CA GLU A 136 -25.55 -5.13 -7.10
C GLU A 136 -24.92 -3.73 -7.29
N THR A 137 -23.69 -3.55 -6.82
CA THR A 137 -23.00 -2.26 -6.77
C THR A 137 -22.40 -1.92 -8.13
N LYS A 138 -22.80 -0.77 -8.69
CA LYS A 138 -22.21 -0.24 -9.92
C LYS A 138 -20.83 0.33 -9.68
N TYR A 139 -19.88 0.02 -10.55
CA TYR A 139 -18.57 0.65 -10.57
C TYR A 139 -18.67 1.99 -11.32
N ASN A 140 -18.87 3.06 -10.57
CA ASN A 140 -19.11 4.41 -11.09
C ASN A 140 -18.03 5.41 -10.64
N TYR A 141 -18.20 6.68 -11.00
CA TYR A 141 -17.29 7.77 -10.64
C TYR A 141 -16.88 7.79 -9.16
N ASN A 142 -17.80 7.55 -8.23
CA ASN A 142 -17.48 7.52 -6.80
C ASN A 142 -16.55 6.36 -6.44
N CYS A 143 -16.61 5.25 -7.18
CA CYS A 143 -15.70 4.13 -7.03
C CYS A 143 -14.37 4.37 -7.74
N PHE A 144 -14.36 4.87 -8.98
CA PHE A 144 -13.15 4.86 -9.80
C PHE A 144 -12.35 6.17 -9.80
N LYS A 145 -12.86 7.27 -9.27
CA LYS A 145 -12.08 8.54 -9.17
C LYS A 145 -10.73 8.38 -8.46
N CYS A 146 -10.60 7.39 -7.57
CA CYS A 146 -9.36 7.04 -6.88
C CYS A 146 -8.62 5.82 -7.48
N HIS A 147 -9.10 5.31 -8.60
CA HIS A 147 -8.57 4.10 -9.26
C HIS A 147 -8.23 4.30 -10.74
N THR A 148 -8.55 5.46 -11.33
CA THR A 148 -8.36 5.77 -12.76
C THR A 148 -7.84 7.19 -12.94
N THR A 149 -7.28 7.47 -14.11
CA THR A 149 -6.79 8.79 -14.52
C THR A 149 -7.83 9.52 -15.35
N GLY A 150 -8.03 10.81 -15.08
CA GLY A 150 -9.00 11.63 -15.81
C GLY A 150 -10.45 11.24 -15.58
N ALA A 151 -10.78 10.75 -14.39
CA ALA A 151 -12.15 10.41 -14.03
C ALA A 151 -13.07 11.64 -14.10
N VAL A 152 -14.21 11.50 -14.78
CA VAL A 152 -15.29 12.50 -14.82
C VAL A 152 -16.64 11.85 -14.56
N PRO A 153 -17.60 12.56 -13.94
CA PRO A 153 -18.88 11.97 -13.55
C PRO A 153 -19.87 11.78 -14.71
N THR A 154 -19.57 12.30 -15.90
CA THR A 154 -20.45 12.27 -17.07
C THR A 154 -20.11 11.11 -18.01
N GLY A 155 -21.11 10.63 -18.76
CA GLY A 155 -20.97 9.53 -19.70
C GLY A 155 -21.00 8.14 -19.05
N SER A 156 -20.61 7.12 -19.81
CA SER A 156 -20.60 5.74 -19.34
C SER A 156 -19.43 4.96 -19.95
N TRP A 157 -18.51 4.53 -19.09
CA TRP A 157 -17.36 3.71 -19.50
C TRP A 157 -17.76 2.31 -20.00
N THR A 158 -18.99 1.84 -19.70
CA THR A 158 -19.51 0.56 -20.22
C THR A 158 -20.09 0.69 -21.64
N GLY A 159 -20.17 1.91 -22.18
CA GLY A 159 -20.86 2.20 -23.43
C GLY A 159 -22.39 2.19 -23.32
N ASN A 160 -22.95 1.85 -22.16
CA ASN A 160 -24.39 1.94 -21.91
C ASN A 160 -24.76 3.36 -21.44
N GLU A 161 -25.16 4.22 -22.37
CA GLU A 161 -25.51 5.61 -22.09
C GLU A 161 -26.74 5.77 -21.18
N ALA A 162 -27.60 4.75 -21.09
CA ALA A 162 -28.73 4.75 -20.15
C ALA A 162 -28.30 4.55 -18.68
N GLU A 163 -27.06 4.09 -18.45
CA GLU A 163 -26.48 3.91 -17.12
C GLU A 163 -25.26 4.81 -16.97
N ILE A 164 -25.48 6.08 -16.62
CA ILE A 164 -24.39 7.04 -16.35
C ILE A 164 -23.52 6.52 -15.19
N ALA A 165 -22.36 6.00 -15.54
CA ALA A 165 -21.34 5.52 -14.62
C ALA A 165 -20.15 6.49 -14.51
N GLY A 166 -20.09 7.49 -15.40
CA GLY A 166 -18.91 8.33 -15.63
C GLY A 166 -17.93 7.70 -16.62
N THR A 167 -16.89 8.44 -16.98
CA THR A 167 -15.79 7.99 -17.84
C THR A 167 -14.43 8.30 -17.22
N PHE A 168 -13.37 7.76 -17.81
CA PHE A 168 -11.98 8.01 -17.43
C PHE A 168 -11.08 7.88 -18.66
N SER A 169 -9.91 8.51 -18.62
CA SER A 169 -8.94 8.50 -19.71
C SER A 169 -8.06 7.25 -19.73
N GLU A 170 -7.59 6.82 -18.55
CA GLU A 170 -6.76 5.60 -18.42
C GLU A 170 -7.11 4.80 -17.16
N PRO A 171 -7.05 3.45 -17.21
CA PRO A 171 -7.14 2.63 -16.02
C PRO A 171 -5.89 2.77 -15.15
N GLY A 172 -6.08 2.82 -13.83
CA GLY A 172 -5.02 3.10 -12.87
C GLY A 172 -4.75 4.59 -12.67
N ILE A 173 -4.03 4.91 -11.60
CA ILE A 173 -3.49 6.25 -11.37
C ILE A 173 -2.17 6.34 -12.12
N ARG A 174 -2.22 7.03 -13.26
CA ARG A 174 -1.12 7.24 -14.19
C ARG A 174 -0.57 8.65 -14.05
N CYS A 175 0.32 9.07 -14.96
CA CYS A 175 1.07 10.34 -14.82
C CYS A 175 0.13 11.54 -14.68
N GLU A 176 -0.83 11.68 -15.58
CA GLU A 176 -1.84 12.74 -15.58
C GLU A 176 -2.86 12.59 -14.44
N GLY A 177 -2.91 11.41 -13.81
CA GLY A 177 -3.71 11.16 -12.61
C GLY A 177 -3.25 12.03 -11.44
N CYS A 178 -1.96 12.38 -11.38
CA CYS A 178 -1.39 13.31 -10.41
C CYS A 178 -1.13 14.69 -11.01
N HIS A 179 -0.60 14.76 -12.23
CA HIS A 179 -0.15 16.01 -12.86
C HIS A 179 -1.23 16.81 -13.59
N GLY A 180 -2.42 16.22 -13.79
CA GLY A 180 -3.49 16.80 -14.61
C GLY A 180 -3.30 16.56 -16.12
N PRO A 181 -4.25 17.04 -16.95
CA PRO A 181 -4.19 16.86 -18.41
C PRO A 181 -2.95 17.54 -19.01
N GLY A 182 -2.19 16.83 -19.84
CA GLY A 182 -0.85 17.24 -20.25
C GLY A 182 -0.74 17.87 -21.64
N SER A 183 -1.85 18.12 -22.35
CA SER A 183 -1.82 18.53 -23.77
C SER A 183 -0.91 19.73 -24.06
N ASP A 184 -0.96 20.77 -23.22
CA ASP A 184 -0.17 21.98 -23.45
C ASP A 184 1.28 21.81 -23.00
N HIS A 185 1.49 21.02 -21.93
CA HIS A 185 2.84 20.67 -21.48
C HIS A 185 3.58 19.89 -22.57
N ILE A 186 2.93 18.93 -23.23
CA ILE A 186 3.54 18.20 -24.33
C ILE A 186 3.83 19.10 -25.54
N ALA A 187 2.97 20.07 -25.81
CA ALA A 187 3.19 21.02 -26.91
C ALA A 187 4.40 21.96 -26.66
N ASN A 188 4.71 22.26 -25.39
CA ASN A 188 5.87 23.07 -25.00
C ASN A 188 6.46 22.61 -23.65
N PRO A 189 7.24 21.51 -23.63
CA PRO A 189 7.66 20.85 -22.39
C PRO A 189 8.68 21.66 -21.57
N ILE A 190 9.37 22.61 -22.21
CA ILE A 190 10.34 23.49 -21.55
C ILE A 190 9.64 24.72 -20.97
N GLY A 191 8.68 25.29 -21.69
CA GLY A 191 8.02 26.56 -21.31
C GLY A 191 6.75 26.42 -20.49
N VAL A 192 6.10 25.26 -20.49
CA VAL A 192 4.83 25.01 -19.80
C VAL A 192 5.02 23.91 -18.78
N LYS A 193 4.59 24.11 -17.53
CA LYS A 193 4.56 23.06 -16.50
C LYS A 193 3.23 22.28 -16.59
N PRO A 194 3.17 21.04 -16.10
CA PRO A 194 1.90 20.35 -15.94
C PRO A 194 0.93 21.14 -15.04
N PRO A 195 -0.40 21.00 -15.23
CA PRO A 195 -1.41 21.77 -14.48
C PRO A 195 -1.31 21.67 -12.96
N VAL A 196 -0.93 20.49 -12.46
CA VAL A 196 -0.76 20.24 -11.02
C VAL A 196 0.73 20.14 -10.71
N ALA A 197 1.22 21.10 -9.93
CA ALA A 197 2.62 21.22 -9.55
C ALA A 197 2.78 21.88 -8.17
N GLY A 198 4.00 21.89 -7.64
CA GLY A 198 4.31 22.55 -6.37
C GLY A 198 3.48 21.99 -5.21
N ASN A 199 2.98 22.87 -4.33
CA ASN A 199 2.28 22.48 -3.11
C ASN A 199 1.04 21.62 -3.39
N ASP A 200 0.27 21.92 -4.44
CA ASP A 200 -0.94 21.14 -4.77
C ASP A 200 -0.61 19.68 -5.08
N LEU A 201 0.50 19.43 -5.76
CA LEU A 201 0.98 18.06 -6.03
C LEU A 201 1.49 17.37 -4.76
N GLN A 202 2.00 18.14 -3.79
CA GLN A 202 2.65 17.60 -2.59
C GLN A 202 1.67 17.21 -1.48
N ILE A 203 0.47 17.82 -1.43
CA ILE A 203 -0.54 17.55 -0.40
C ILE A 203 -1.95 17.34 -0.97
N THR A 204 -2.46 18.33 -1.73
CA THR A 204 -3.87 18.38 -2.16
C THR A 204 -4.20 17.18 -3.03
N LYS A 205 -3.31 16.85 -3.96
CA LYS A 205 -3.54 15.79 -4.94
C LYS A 205 -3.61 14.41 -4.31
N CYS A 206 -2.75 14.14 -3.32
CA CYS A 206 -2.80 12.90 -2.54
C CYS A 206 -4.17 12.74 -1.86
N GLY A 207 -4.76 13.85 -1.39
CA GLY A 207 -6.05 13.91 -0.72
C GLY A 207 -7.26 13.69 -1.59
N GLU A 208 -7.14 13.65 -2.90
CA GLU A 208 -8.27 13.21 -3.71
C GLU A 208 -8.59 11.72 -3.48
N CYS A 209 -7.58 10.94 -3.04
CA CYS A 209 -7.66 9.49 -2.92
C CYS A 209 -7.39 8.96 -1.51
N HIS A 210 -6.50 9.61 -0.75
CA HIS A 210 -5.99 9.15 0.55
C HIS A 210 -6.71 9.79 1.75
N GLN A 211 -8.01 10.03 1.60
CA GLN A 211 -8.92 10.43 2.68
C GLN A 211 -10.36 10.04 2.37
N ARG A 212 -11.21 10.02 3.40
CA ARG A 212 -12.66 10.16 3.27
C ARG A 212 -13.17 11.40 3.98
N GLY A 213 -14.28 11.96 3.49
CA GLY A 213 -14.98 13.07 4.14
C GLY A 213 -14.35 14.45 3.93
N GLY A 214 -13.39 14.58 3.01
CA GLY A 214 -12.67 15.83 2.75
C GLY A 214 -11.45 16.02 3.67
N VAL A 215 -10.76 17.16 3.50
CA VAL A 215 -9.50 17.45 4.19
C VAL A 215 -9.75 17.80 5.66
N THR A 216 -9.99 16.78 6.48
CA THR A 216 -10.31 16.88 7.91
C THR A 216 -9.35 16.03 8.74
N ASN A 217 -9.30 16.23 10.06
CA ASN A 217 -8.60 15.33 10.99
C ASN A 217 -9.50 14.21 11.56
N ALA A 218 -10.75 14.11 11.08
CA ALA A 218 -11.64 13.04 11.48
C ALA A 218 -11.23 11.75 10.74
N ILE A 219 -10.87 10.69 11.47
CA ILE A 219 -10.36 9.44 10.90
C ILE A 219 -11.44 8.36 10.98
N PRO A 220 -12.10 7.99 9.88
CA PRO A 220 -13.03 6.87 9.82
C PRO A 220 -12.43 5.54 10.27
N ALA A 221 -13.22 4.81 11.04
CA ALA A 221 -12.90 3.49 11.55
C ALA A 221 -14.07 2.51 11.33
N GLY A 222 -13.80 1.22 11.46
CA GLY A 222 -14.79 0.17 11.37
C GLY A 222 -14.19 -1.20 11.69
N GLY A 223 -14.94 -2.05 12.38
CA GLY A 223 -14.44 -3.38 12.79
C GLY A 223 -13.24 -3.32 13.73
N GLY A 224 -13.07 -2.21 14.46
CA GLY A 224 -11.93 -1.95 15.35
C GLY A 224 -10.61 -1.61 14.62
N TYR A 225 -10.66 -1.25 13.35
CA TYR A 225 -9.48 -0.80 12.58
C TYR A 225 -9.78 0.55 11.95
N ILE A 226 -8.73 1.33 11.66
CA ILE A 226 -8.86 2.49 10.77
C ILE A 226 -9.26 1.98 9.38
N GLN A 227 -10.19 2.66 8.70
CA GLN A 227 -10.53 2.28 7.33
C GLN A 227 -9.34 2.57 6.40
N HIS A 228 -9.14 1.78 5.35
CA HIS A 228 -8.04 2.06 4.41
C HIS A 228 -8.25 3.41 3.70
N HIS A 229 -7.17 4.14 3.39
CA HIS A 229 -7.20 5.47 2.73
C HIS A 229 -7.54 6.65 3.65
N GLU A 230 -7.13 6.64 4.92
CA GLU A 230 -7.31 7.79 5.82
C GLU A 230 -5.99 8.50 6.16
N GLN A 231 -4.92 8.26 5.38
CA GLN A 231 -3.57 8.72 5.73
C GLN A 231 -3.48 10.24 5.87
N ILE A 232 -4.27 11.01 5.11
CA ILE A 232 -4.31 12.47 5.30
C ILE A 232 -5.04 12.85 6.60
N ASN A 233 -6.15 12.19 6.91
CA ASN A 233 -6.87 12.43 8.16
C ASN A 233 -5.97 12.12 9.36
N GLU A 234 -5.22 11.02 9.27
CA GLU A 234 -4.22 10.60 10.25
C GLU A 234 -3.11 11.64 10.38
N MET A 235 -2.50 12.06 9.28
CA MET A 235 -1.45 13.08 9.26
C MET A 235 -1.91 14.40 9.91
N ARG A 236 -3.14 14.84 9.59
CA ARG A 236 -3.76 16.06 10.14
C ARG A 236 -4.17 15.95 11.60
N SER A 237 -4.34 14.72 12.09
CA SER A 237 -4.54 14.44 13.52
C SER A 237 -3.21 14.29 14.28
N SER A 238 -2.11 14.77 13.71
CA SER A 238 -0.79 14.66 14.30
C SER A 238 -0.04 15.98 14.20
N ARG A 239 0.96 16.15 15.07
CA ARG A 239 1.87 17.32 15.05
C ARG A 239 2.71 17.47 13.79
N HIS A 240 2.72 16.46 12.92
CA HIS A 240 3.44 16.56 11.66
C HIS A 240 2.61 17.23 10.56
N GLY A 241 1.30 17.37 10.71
CA GLY A 241 0.43 17.95 9.67
C GLY A 241 -0.81 18.67 10.18
N ASP A 242 -0.79 19.11 11.44
CA ASP A 242 -1.89 19.87 12.07
C ASP A 242 -1.86 21.37 11.75
N GLY A 243 -0.97 21.81 10.86
CA GLY A 243 -0.76 23.23 10.56
C GLY A 243 0.05 24.00 11.61
N VAL A 244 0.63 23.32 12.61
CA VAL A 244 1.46 23.93 13.65
C VAL A 244 2.91 23.42 13.55
N GLY A 245 3.88 24.32 13.60
CA GLY A 245 5.30 23.97 13.51
C GLY A 245 5.76 23.70 12.08
N ALA A 246 6.30 22.51 11.81
CA ALA A 246 6.96 22.20 10.53
C ALA A 246 5.99 21.86 9.38
N ASP A 247 4.71 21.60 9.67
CA ASP A 247 3.61 21.27 8.73
C ASP A 247 4.07 20.49 7.48
N LEU A 248 4.44 19.24 7.69
CA LEU A 248 5.02 18.38 6.67
C LEU A 248 3.96 17.90 5.67
N THR A 249 4.38 17.69 4.43
CA THR A 249 3.53 17.14 3.36
C THR A 249 3.81 15.66 3.14
N CYS A 250 2.93 14.96 2.41
CA CYS A 250 3.18 13.58 2.00
C CYS A 250 4.49 13.48 1.20
N ALA A 251 4.71 14.44 0.30
CA ALA A 251 5.91 14.54 -0.52
C ALA A 251 7.16 15.00 0.27
N THR A 252 7.05 15.42 1.53
CA THR A 252 8.24 15.64 2.37
C THR A 252 8.94 14.30 2.63
N CYS A 253 8.17 13.27 2.96
CA CYS A 253 8.71 11.97 3.33
C CYS A 253 8.74 10.98 2.17
N HIS A 254 7.79 11.05 1.23
CA HIS A 254 7.63 10.07 0.16
C HIS A 254 8.08 10.59 -1.20
N ASP A 255 8.74 9.73 -1.97
CA ASP A 255 8.79 9.84 -3.43
C ASP A 255 7.64 9.03 -4.03
N ALA A 256 6.72 9.71 -4.70
CA ALA A 256 5.52 9.09 -5.27
C ALA A 256 5.82 8.18 -6.48
N HIS A 257 7.02 8.31 -7.08
CA HIS A 257 7.43 7.50 -8.23
C HIS A 257 8.09 6.19 -7.82
N ILE A 258 8.53 6.03 -6.56
CA ILE A 258 9.28 4.84 -6.13
C ILE A 258 8.37 3.93 -5.30
N ALA A 259 8.51 2.62 -5.50
CA ALA A 259 7.71 1.62 -4.81
C ALA A 259 7.96 1.64 -3.29
N LEU A 260 6.91 1.92 -2.51
CA LEU A 260 6.94 1.78 -1.04
C LEU A 260 6.65 0.34 -0.59
N LYS A 261 5.76 -0.36 -1.31
CA LYS A 261 5.43 -1.76 -1.08
C LYS A 261 6.21 -2.62 -2.08
N TYR A 262 6.74 -3.73 -1.60
CA TYR A 262 7.71 -4.55 -2.34
C TYR A 262 8.97 -3.74 -2.67
N PRO A 263 9.74 -3.29 -1.66
CA PRO A 263 10.86 -2.36 -1.86
C PRO A 263 11.96 -2.92 -2.78
N GLY A 264 12.07 -4.24 -2.93
CA GLY A 264 12.94 -4.85 -3.95
C GLY A 264 12.53 -4.59 -5.40
N ALA A 265 11.33 -4.03 -5.63
CA ALA A 265 10.89 -3.54 -6.93
C ALA A 265 11.64 -2.27 -7.34
N ALA A 266 12.04 -1.43 -6.38
CA ALA A 266 12.81 -0.24 -6.66
C ALA A 266 14.20 -0.62 -7.19
N GLY A 267 14.61 -0.05 -8.32
CA GLY A 267 15.95 -0.26 -8.88
C GLY A 267 17.07 0.43 -8.08
N GLU A 268 18.33 0.13 -8.40
CA GLU A 268 19.50 1.00 -8.13
C GLU A 268 19.72 1.46 -6.67
N GLY A 269 19.21 0.73 -5.69
CA GLY A 269 19.31 1.12 -4.27
C GLY A 269 18.42 2.32 -3.89
N LEU A 270 17.46 2.67 -4.75
CA LEU A 270 16.50 3.74 -4.54
C LEU A 270 15.59 3.46 -3.35
N LYS A 271 15.14 4.53 -2.67
CA LYS A 271 14.24 4.45 -1.53
C LYS A 271 13.05 5.38 -1.74
N ALA A 272 11.84 4.86 -1.57
CA ALA A 272 10.63 5.67 -1.57
C ALA A 272 10.54 6.64 -0.38
N ILE A 273 11.32 6.40 0.68
CA ILE A 273 11.41 7.28 1.86
C ILE A 273 12.61 8.21 1.70
N LYS A 274 12.34 9.51 1.61
CA LYS A 274 13.34 10.58 1.40
C LYS A 274 13.91 11.14 2.70
N VAL A 275 13.12 11.09 3.77
CA VAL A 275 13.49 11.64 5.09
C VAL A 275 13.28 10.56 6.14
N ASN A 276 14.31 10.29 6.94
CA ASN A 276 14.23 9.38 8.07
C ASN A 276 13.85 10.15 9.34
N CYS A 277 13.28 9.45 10.33
CA CYS A 277 12.86 10.07 11.59
C CYS A 277 14.03 10.80 12.29
N GLN A 278 15.22 10.19 12.29
CA GLN A 278 16.42 10.72 12.94
C GLN A 278 16.95 12.01 12.29
N THR A 279 16.51 12.35 11.07
CA THR A 279 16.86 13.63 10.43
C THR A 279 16.33 14.82 11.24
N CYS A 280 15.14 14.68 11.84
CA CYS A 280 14.52 15.74 12.66
C CYS A 280 14.54 15.39 14.16
N HIS A 281 14.60 14.11 14.50
CA HIS A 281 14.64 13.59 15.87
C HIS A 281 16.04 13.03 16.20
N SER A 282 17.07 13.87 16.05
CA SER A 282 18.47 13.46 16.24
C SER A 282 18.82 13.10 17.69
N ASP A 283 18.02 13.59 18.64
CA ASP A 283 18.10 13.28 20.07
C ASP A 283 17.40 11.98 20.46
N LYS A 284 16.69 11.34 19.52
CA LYS A 284 15.97 10.10 19.76
C LYS A 284 16.74 8.89 19.23
N GLN A 285 16.99 7.93 20.11
CA GLN A 285 17.59 6.65 19.76
C GLN A 285 16.88 5.53 20.51
N ILE A 286 16.73 4.38 19.85
CA ILE A 286 16.24 3.17 20.50
C ILE A 286 17.44 2.46 21.10
N LEU A 287 17.54 2.52 22.43
CA LEU A 287 18.56 1.81 23.19
C LEU A 287 17.99 0.47 23.64
N VAL A 288 18.76 -0.61 23.57
CA VAL A 288 18.48 -1.89 24.25
C VAL A 288 19.65 -2.17 25.19
N ASN A 289 19.38 -2.19 26.50
CA ASN A 289 20.39 -2.27 27.57
C ASN A 289 21.48 -1.20 27.42
N GLY A 290 21.07 0.06 27.22
CA GLY A 290 21.97 1.20 27.02
C GLY A 290 22.72 1.20 25.68
N THR A 291 22.53 0.18 24.83
CA THR A 291 23.21 0.07 23.52
C THR A 291 22.24 0.43 22.40
N PRO A 292 22.57 1.36 21.49
CA PRO A 292 21.75 1.63 20.32
C PRO A 292 21.49 0.35 19.51
N LYS A 293 20.22 0.08 19.21
CA LYS A 293 19.82 -1.02 18.32
C LYS A 293 19.16 -0.49 17.06
N SER A 294 19.30 -1.28 16.00
CA SER A 294 18.64 -1.05 14.72
C SER A 294 17.21 -1.59 14.76
N ILE A 295 16.36 -0.99 15.60
CA ILE A 295 14.90 -1.11 15.48
C ILE A 295 14.44 0.11 14.69
N ASP A 296 13.59 -0.10 13.68
CA ASP A 296 13.10 1.01 12.88
C ASP A 296 12.00 1.75 13.64
N CYS A 297 12.05 3.08 13.69
CA CYS A 297 11.06 3.90 14.39
C CYS A 297 9.63 3.56 13.94
N ILE A 298 9.46 3.24 12.65
CA ILE A 298 8.17 2.89 12.04
C ILE A 298 7.58 1.57 12.52
N ASP A 299 8.36 0.72 13.21
CA ASP A 299 7.84 -0.53 13.77
C ASP A 299 6.93 -0.26 14.95
N CYS A 300 7.23 0.77 15.75
CA CYS A 300 6.44 1.18 16.90
C CYS A 300 5.54 2.38 16.60
N HIS A 301 6.05 3.37 15.86
CA HIS A 301 5.34 4.64 15.62
C HIS A 301 4.51 4.63 14.34
N MET A 302 4.62 3.62 13.48
CA MET A 302 3.74 3.44 12.31
C MET A 302 3.31 1.98 12.15
N PRO A 303 2.68 1.37 13.18
CA PRO A 303 2.19 0.01 13.08
C PRO A 303 1.05 -0.09 12.07
N ALA A 304 0.75 -1.31 11.62
CA ALA A 304 -0.39 -1.53 10.73
C ALA A 304 -1.69 -1.56 11.55
N VAL A 305 -2.42 -0.45 11.55
CA VAL A 305 -3.67 -0.20 12.31
C VAL A 305 -4.86 -0.05 11.37
N GLY A 306 -4.60 0.32 10.12
CA GLY A 306 -5.61 0.40 9.08
C GLY A 306 -5.85 -0.95 8.42
N LYS A 307 -7.11 -1.21 8.04
CA LYS A 307 -7.51 -2.42 7.32
C LYS A 307 -7.98 -2.10 5.90
N SER A 308 -7.26 -2.65 4.94
CA SER A 308 -7.62 -2.73 3.53
C SER A 308 -8.20 -4.10 3.19
N ALA A 309 -7.47 -5.18 3.47
CA ALA A 309 -7.83 -6.53 3.09
C ALA A 309 -7.79 -7.48 4.29
N VAL A 310 -6.63 -7.53 4.94
CA VAL A 310 -6.34 -8.49 6.02
C VAL A 310 -6.25 -7.78 7.35
N ALA A 311 -6.76 -8.45 8.37
CA ALA A 311 -6.54 -8.10 9.75
C ALA A 311 -6.33 -9.39 10.54
N VAL A 312 -5.35 -9.37 11.43
CA VAL A 312 -4.94 -10.52 12.24
C VAL A 312 -5.00 -10.12 13.70
N GLN A 313 -5.45 -11.05 14.53
CA GLN A 313 -5.27 -11.01 15.97
C GLN A 313 -4.42 -12.22 16.37
N THR A 314 -3.37 -11.97 17.13
CA THR A 314 -2.52 -13.02 17.70
C THR A 314 -2.38 -12.75 19.19
N GLY A 315 -2.95 -13.62 20.01
CA GLY A 315 -3.10 -13.36 21.45
C GLY A 315 -3.79 -12.02 21.70
N ASN A 316 -3.16 -11.14 22.47
CA ASN A 316 -3.66 -9.79 22.75
C ASN A 316 -3.22 -8.74 21.71
N GLY A 317 -2.45 -9.15 20.69
CA GLY A 317 -1.94 -8.28 19.64
C GLY A 317 -2.87 -8.17 18.44
N PHE A 318 -2.97 -6.97 17.87
CA PHE A 318 -3.76 -6.71 16.67
C PHE A 318 -2.91 -6.10 15.57
N ARG A 319 -3.21 -6.49 14.32
CA ARG A 319 -2.52 -5.97 13.13
C ARG A 319 -3.48 -5.88 11.96
N GLY A 320 -3.58 -4.72 11.34
CA GLY A 320 -4.15 -4.53 10.00
C GLY A 320 -3.11 -4.77 8.91
N ASP A 321 -3.26 -4.10 7.78
CA ASP A 321 -2.36 -4.22 6.62
C ASP A 321 -2.00 -2.87 5.98
N ILE A 322 -2.41 -1.76 6.60
CA ILE A 322 -2.04 -0.39 6.26
C ILE A 322 -1.36 0.26 7.47
N LYS A 323 -0.12 0.73 7.28
CA LYS A 323 0.62 1.51 8.27
C LYS A 323 -0.06 2.85 8.53
N THR A 324 -0.18 3.20 9.80
CA THR A 324 -0.75 4.50 10.20
C THR A 324 0.21 5.65 9.99
N HIS A 325 -0.37 6.84 9.84
CA HIS A 325 0.32 8.13 9.91
C HIS A 325 -0.06 8.87 11.22
N ILE A 326 -0.36 8.12 12.27
CA ILE A 326 -0.47 8.58 13.65
C ILE A 326 0.80 8.10 14.38
N TRP A 327 1.70 9.03 14.70
CA TRP A 327 2.99 8.70 15.33
C TRP A 327 2.93 8.62 16.85
N THR A 328 1.95 9.27 17.46
CA THR A 328 1.78 9.30 18.91
C THR A 328 1.32 7.93 19.39
N ILE A 329 2.03 7.38 20.37
CA ILE A 329 1.65 6.14 21.07
C ILE A 329 1.01 6.55 22.39
N ASN A 330 -0.20 6.05 22.64
CA ASN A 330 -0.79 6.16 23.97
C ASN A 330 -0.14 5.10 24.87
N THR A 331 0.63 5.54 25.86
CA THR A 331 1.37 4.67 26.77
C THR A 331 0.56 4.22 27.99
N GLU A 332 -0.68 4.66 28.13
CA GLU A 332 -1.56 4.23 29.22
C GLU A 332 -2.14 2.83 28.96
N ALA A 333 -2.51 2.15 30.05
CA ALA A 333 -3.08 0.80 30.04
C ALA A 333 -4.55 0.80 29.58
N PHE A 334 -4.81 1.25 28.35
CA PHE A 334 -6.16 1.31 27.78
C PHE A 334 -6.41 0.16 26.80
N PRO A 335 -7.59 -0.49 26.87
CA PRO A 335 -7.93 -1.52 25.90
C PRO A 335 -8.06 -0.93 24.50
N ARG A 336 -7.76 -1.73 23.47
CA ARG A 336 -7.87 -1.40 22.04
C ARG A 336 -9.04 -0.48 21.69
N ASP A 337 -10.24 -0.82 22.14
CA ASP A 337 -11.48 -0.12 21.77
C ASP A 337 -11.49 1.34 22.22
N SER A 338 -10.67 1.71 23.20
CA SER A 338 -10.49 3.10 23.66
C SER A 338 -9.81 4.00 22.61
N MET A 339 -9.22 3.42 21.57
CA MET A 339 -8.72 4.18 20.43
C MET A 339 -9.87 4.84 19.64
N PHE A 340 -11.07 4.27 19.69
CA PHE A 340 -12.19 4.67 18.86
C PHE A 340 -13.24 5.45 19.65
N THR A 341 -14.12 6.15 18.92
CA THR A 341 -15.35 6.72 19.45
C THR A 341 -16.26 5.61 20.01
N SER A 342 -17.24 5.96 20.84
CA SER A 342 -18.14 4.98 21.47
C SER A 342 -18.94 4.13 20.46
N ASP A 343 -19.28 4.72 19.32
CA ASP A 343 -19.91 4.03 18.16
C ASP A 343 -18.90 3.26 17.28
N LYS A 344 -17.60 3.34 17.59
CA LYS A 344 -16.47 2.77 16.85
C LYS A 344 -16.37 3.22 15.38
N ALA A 345 -17.03 4.31 15.02
CA ALA A 345 -17.07 4.82 13.65
C ALA A 345 -15.85 5.69 13.31
N LYS A 346 -15.14 6.21 14.31
CA LYS A 346 -13.96 7.07 14.13
C LYS A 346 -12.88 6.79 15.18
N VAL A 347 -11.65 7.21 14.91
CA VAL A 347 -10.61 7.33 15.94
C VAL A 347 -10.92 8.51 16.85
N ARG A 348 -10.70 8.34 18.16
CA ARG A 348 -10.87 9.39 19.16
C ARG A 348 -9.69 10.37 19.09
N LEU A 349 -10.01 11.66 19.12
CA LEU A 349 -9.04 12.75 19.19
C LEU A 349 -8.99 13.31 20.62
N ASP A 350 -7.83 13.84 21.02
CA ASP A 350 -7.66 14.60 22.25
C ASP A 350 -8.20 16.04 22.14
N ALA A 351 -8.04 16.84 23.19
CA ALA A 351 -8.50 18.23 23.23
C ALA A 351 -7.80 19.14 22.20
N ASN A 352 -6.63 18.75 21.69
CA ASN A 352 -5.90 19.46 20.64
C ASN A 352 -6.22 18.93 19.24
N GLY A 353 -7.13 17.95 19.12
CA GLY A 353 -7.47 17.33 17.85
C GLY A 353 -6.45 16.29 17.38
N HIS A 354 -5.60 15.77 18.28
CA HIS A 354 -4.59 14.77 17.95
C HIS A 354 -5.04 13.33 18.26
N ALA A 355 -4.68 12.40 17.40
CA ALA A 355 -4.90 10.97 17.60
C ALA A 355 -3.68 10.29 18.23
N ALA A 356 -3.91 9.13 18.87
CA ALA A 356 -2.86 8.27 19.38
C ALA A 356 -3.20 6.79 19.18
N VAL A 357 -2.18 5.97 18.91
CA VAL A 357 -2.32 4.52 18.70
C VAL A 357 -2.21 3.79 20.04
N THR A 358 -3.05 2.78 20.28
CA THR A 358 -2.99 1.97 21.50
C THR A 358 -1.95 0.85 21.43
N LEU A 359 -1.58 0.34 22.60
CA LEU A 359 -0.50 -0.63 22.78
C LEU A 359 -0.81 -2.00 22.17
N ASP A 360 -2.08 -2.33 21.93
CA ASP A 360 -2.51 -3.57 21.30
C ASP A 360 -1.97 -3.71 19.87
N PHE A 361 -1.80 -2.57 19.18
CA PHE A 361 -1.22 -2.51 17.83
C PHE A 361 0.29 -2.29 17.83
N VAL A 362 0.82 -1.68 18.88
CA VAL A 362 2.23 -1.27 18.98
C VAL A 362 3.07 -2.39 19.59
N CYS A 363 2.77 -2.78 20.82
CA CYS A 363 3.57 -3.71 21.62
C CYS A 363 3.04 -5.14 21.50
N LEU A 364 1.74 -5.34 21.70
CA LEU A 364 1.16 -6.67 21.82
C LEU A 364 1.16 -7.45 20.51
N LYS A 365 1.39 -6.79 19.36
CA LYS A 365 1.61 -7.48 18.07
C LYS A 365 2.84 -8.40 18.07
N CYS A 366 3.84 -8.12 18.90
CA CYS A 366 5.02 -8.95 19.09
C CYS A 366 4.96 -9.70 20.43
N HIS A 367 4.46 -9.02 21.47
CA HIS A 367 4.33 -9.54 22.83
C HIS A 367 2.93 -10.15 23.06
N THR A 368 2.59 -11.14 22.25
CA THR A 368 1.20 -11.63 22.10
C THR A 368 0.61 -12.28 23.35
N ASN A 369 1.46 -12.75 24.26
CA ASN A 369 1.07 -13.36 25.53
C ASN A 369 0.97 -12.36 26.69
N GLN A 370 1.39 -11.11 26.48
CA GLN A 370 1.34 -10.06 27.48
C GLN A 370 0.02 -9.31 27.43
N ASP A 371 -0.29 -8.60 28.52
CA ASP A 371 -1.48 -7.74 28.60
C ASP A 371 -1.13 -6.25 28.43
N VAL A 372 -2.17 -5.42 28.38
CA VAL A 372 -2.02 -3.97 28.20
C VAL A 372 -1.37 -3.28 29.41
N THR A 373 -1.46 -3.87 30.60
CA THR A 373 -0.83 -3.35 31.81
C THR A 373 0.68 -3.50 31.71
N TRP A 374 1.15 -4.69 31.33
CA TRP A 374 2.56 -4.94 31.01
C TRP A 374 3.06 -4.00 29.93
N ALA A 375 2.32 -3.89 28.82
CA ALA A 375 2.72 -3.06 27.69
C ALA A 375 2.82 -1.57 28.09
N SER A 376 1.92 -1.10 28.98
CA SER A 376 1.94 0.28 29.47
C SER A 376 3.19 0.58 30.30
N GLY A 377 3.53 -0.32 31.24
CA GLY A 377 4.77 -0.20 32.02
C GLY A 377 6.00 -0.14 31.10
N TYR A 378 6.06 -1.06 30.14
CA TYR A 378 7.16 -1.15 29.18
C TYR A 378 7.26 0.09 28.27
N ALA A 379 6.14 0.56 27.71
CA ALA A 379 6.12 1.72 26.82
C ALA A 379 6.49 3.04 27.54
N LYS A 380 6.14 3.19 28.82
CA LYS A 380 6.56 4.35 29.63
C LYS A 380 8.06 4.32 29.91
N GLU A 381 8.62 3.14 30.16
CA GLU A 381 10.05 2.98 30.39
C GLU A 381 10.88 3.30 29.14
N ILE A 382 10.46 2.81 27.96
CA ILE A 382 11.17 3.08 26.69
C ILE A 382 11.32 4.58 26.41
N HIS A 383 10.26 5.36 26.60
CA HIS A 383 10.29 6.80 26.31
C HIS A 383 11.14 7.60 27.31
N THR A 384 11.44 7.05 28.48
CA THR A 384 12.20 7.74 29.55
C THR A 384 13.63 7.25 29.69
N LYS A 385 13.89 5.96 29.45
CA LYS A 385 15.17 5.29 29.70
C LYS A 385 15.70 4.46 28.52
N GLY A 386 14.94 4.33 27.44
CA GLY A 386 15.19 3.33 26.39
C GLY A 386 14.73 1.93 26.81
N ILE A 387 14.90 0.94 25.95
CA ILE A 387 14.57 -0.46 26.25
C ILE A 387 15.63 -1.02 27.22
N THR A 388 15.23 -1.29 28.45
CA THR A 388 15.98 -2.05 29.45
C THR A 388 15.34 -3.44 29.49
N VAL A 389 16.00 -4.45 28.91
CA VAL A 389 15.51 -5.83 28.99
C VAL A 389 15.92 -6.38 30.35
N ASP A 390 15.17 -6.02 31.39
CA ASP A 390 15.28 -6.65 32.70
C ASP A 390 13.91 -6.82 33.37
N VAL A 391 13.02 -7.54 32.69
CA VAL A 391 11.83 -8.17 33.27
C VAL A 391 11.61 -9.48 32.50
N ASN A 392 11.28 -10.55 33.21
CA ASN A 392 11.21 -11.97 32.82
C ASN A 392 10.37 -12.38 31.57
N ASP A 393 10.16 -11.52 30.59
CA ASP A 393 9.57 -11.87 29.30
C ASP A 393 10.66 -12.14 28.25
N LYS A 394 11.39 -13.22 28.49
CA LYS A 394 12.32 -13.79 27.52
C LYS A 394 11.54 -14.51 26.41
N THR A 395 10.95 -13.78 25.46
CA THR A 395 11.11 -14.24 24.08
C THR A 395 12.57 -13.98 23.73
N GLU A 396 13.46 -14.93 24.07
CA GLU A 396 14.88 -14.82 23.76
C GLU A 396 15.00 -14.58 22.25
N ILE A 397 15.38 -13.37 21.87
CA ILE A 397 15.85 -13.12 20.51
C ILE A 397 17.05 -14.05 20.34
N PRO A 398 16.99 -15.02 19.41
CA PRO A 398 18.03 -16.01 19.28
C PRO A 398 19.37 -15.33 19.07
N SER A 399 20.42 -15.76 19.75
CA SER A 399 21.76 -15.17 19.57
C SER A 399 22.37 -15.53 18.22
N ASN A 400 21.92 -16.63 17.61
CA ASN A 400 22.45 -17.19 16.38
C ASN A 400 21.34 -17.48 15.35
N PHE A 401 21.71 -17.46 14.08
CA PHE A 401 20.86 -18.03 13.04
C PHE A 401 20.70 -19.54 13.26
N ASN A 402 19.49 -20.04 13.05
CA ASN A 402 19.22 -21.48 13.10
C ASN A 402 18.17 -21.87 12.08
N LEU A 403 18.35 -23.01 11.42
CA LEU A 403 17.33 -23.67 10.62
C LEU A 403 17.08 -25.06 11.23
N ALA A 404 15.92 -25.23 11.86
CA ALA A 404 15.55 -26.49 12.47
C ALA A 404 15.19 -27.55 11.42
N GLN A 405 15.24 -28.81 11.82
CA GLN A 405 14.63 -29.88 11.05
C GLN A 405 13.11 -29.67 11.01
N ASN A 406 12.51 -29.81 9.84
CA ASN A 406 11.07 -29.72 9.68
C ASN A 406 10.39 -30.82 10.53
N TYR A 407 9.21 -30.51 11.09
CA TYR A 407 8.43 -31.46 11.87
C TYR A 407 6.95 -31.42 11.46
N PRO A 408 6.30 -32.59 11.26
CA PRO A 408 6.88 -33.94 11.26
C PRO A 408 7.87 -34.16 10.09
N ASN A 409 8.74 -35.17 10.21
CA ASN A 409 9.59 -35.65 9.11
C ASN A 409 9.94 -37.14 9.32
N PRO A 410 9.44 -38.10 8.52
CA PRO A 410 8.62 -37.90 7.31
C PRO A 410 7.27 -37.21 7.58
N PHE A 411 6.69 -36.56 6.57
CA PHE A 411 5.43 -35.80 6.69
C PHE A 411 4.40 -36.21 5.62
N ASN A 412 3.11 -35.91 5.89
CA ASN A 412 2.00 -36.15 4.97
C ASN A 412 0.78 -35.25 5.27
N PRO A 413 0.28 -34.43 4.32
CA PRO A 413 1.05 -33.79 3.25
C PRO A 413 1.75 -32.51 3.72
N ALA A 414 1.56 -32.10 4.99
CA ALA A 414 2.07 -30.84 5.52
C ALA A 414 3.13 -31.02 6.63
N THR A 415 4.07 -30.08 6.69
CA THR A 415 5.10 -29.99 7.74
C THR A 415 5.33 -28.54 8.13
N THR A 416 5.86 -28.30 9.33
CA THR A 416 6.32 -26.97 9.75
C THR A 416 7.85 -26.90 9.71
N ILE A 417 8.39 -25.82 9.15
CA ILE A 417 9.80 -25.47 9.13
C ILE A 417 10.01 -24.32 10.13
N ASN A 418 10.83 -24.57 11.14
CA ASN A 418 11.15 -23.57 12.15
C ASN A 418 12.55 -22.99 11.92
N PHE A 419 12.71 -21.68 12.04
CA PHE A 419 14.02 -21.04 11.96
C PHE A 419 14.11 -19.82 12.88
N ALA A 420 15.34 -19.44 13.21
CA ALA A 420 15.66 -18.37 14.13
C ALA A 420 16.48 -17.29 13.43
N LEU A 421 16.11 -16.03 13.65
CA LEU A 421 16.81 -14.85 13.16
C LEU A 421 17.32 -14.01 14.33
N PRO A 422 18.64 -13.81 14.48
CA PRO A 422 19.21 -12.96 15.54
C PRO A 422 19.02 -11.46 15.28
N LYS A 423 18.76 -11.09 14.02
CA LYS A 423 18.52 -9.72 13.56
C LYS A 423 17.46 -9.76 12.46
N SER A 424 16.69 -8.68 12.33
CA SER A 424 15.78 -8.50 11.20
C SER A 424 16.57 -8.42 9.90
N GLY A 425 15.99 -8.93 8.81
CA GLY A 425 16.66 -8.96 7.51
C GLY A 425 15.87 -9.69 6.44
N GLN A 426 16.35 -9.60 5.20
CA GLN A 426 15.78 -10.35 4.08
C GLN A 426 16.02 -11.85 4.31
N VAL A 427 14.96 -12.63 4.20
CA VAL A 427 14.98 -14.08 4.31
C VAL A 427 14.36 -14.67 3.05
N LYS A 428 15.07 -15.62 2.44
CA LYS A 428 14.57 -16.45 1.36
C LYS A 428 14.57 -17.90 1.79
N LEU A 429 13.39 -18.49 1.93
CA LEU A 429 13.22 -19.91 2.24
C LEU A 429 12.62 -20.62 1.02
N SER A 430 13.39 -21.50 0.41
CA SER A 430 13.04 -22.19 -0.84
C SER A 430 13.06 -23.71 -0.66
N VAL A 431 12.22 -24.41 -1.42
CA VAL A 431 12.14 -25.89 -1.47
C VAL A 431 12.54 -26.36 -2.87
N TYR A 432 13.37 -27.39 -2.93
CA TYR A 432 13.90 -28.01 -4.13
C TYR A 432 13.62 -29.52 -4.12
N ASN A 433 13.54 -30.13 -5.30
CA ASN A 433 13.56 -31.59 -5.43
C ASN A 433 15.00 -32.13 -5.45
N ILE A 434 15.15 -33.46 -5.55
CA ILE A 434 16.46 -34.12 -5.56
C ILE A 434 17.33 -33.78 -6.78
N ASN A 435 16.73 -33.32 -7.88
CA ASN A 435 17.43 -32.87 -9.08
C ASN A 435 17.90 -31.40 -8.97
N GLY A 436 17.60 -30.73 -7.85
CA GLY A 436 17.92 -29.31 -7.64
C GLY A 436 16.92 -28.34 -8.28
N GLU A 437 15.79 -28.82 -8.81
CA GLU A 437 14.76 -27.96 -9.37
C GLU A 437 13.98 -27.28 -8.25
N LEU A 438 13.78 -25.97 -8.38
CA LEU A 438 13.00 -25.17 -7.43
C LEU A 438 11.52 -25.55 -7.52
N ILE A 439 10.97 -26.00 -6.40
CA ILE A 439 9.56 -26.40 -6.27
C ILE A 439 8.71 -25.25 -5.72
N ALA A 440 9.21 -24.53 -4.72
CA ALA A 440 8.48 -23.41 -4.11
C ALA A 440 9.42 -22.43 -3.41
N ASN A 441 9.06 -21.14 -3.41
CA ASN A 441 9.59 -20.16 -2.46
C ASN A 441 8.54 -19.98 -1.36
N LEU A 442 8.85 -20.44 -0.14
CA LEU A 442 7.95 -20.32 1.01
C LEU A 442 8.01 -18.91 1.61
N ILE A 443 9.18 -18.27 1.54
CA ILE A 443 9.39 -16.88 1.96
C ILE A 443 10.40 -16.24 1.00
N ASP A 444 10.18 -14.98 0.63
CA ASP A 444 11.18 -14.09 0.04
C ASP A 444 10.89 -12.63 0.45
N ASN A 445 11.07 -12.30 1.73
CA ASN A 445 10.76 -10.99 2.29
C ASN A 445 11.61 -10.60 3.51
N MET A 446 11.46 -9.37 3.97
CA MET A 446 12.06 -8.89 5.23
C MET A 446 11.30 -9.47 6.42
N MET A 447 12.02 -10.18 7.30
CA MET A 447 11.48 -10.81 8.50
C MET A 447 12.07 -10.14 9.76
N PRO A 448 11.29 -9.95 10.84
CA PRO A 448 11.81 -9.40 12.09
C PRO A 448 12.75 -10.40 12.80
N ALA A 449 13.61 -9.91 13.69
CA ALA A 449 14.38 -10.79 14.57
C ALA A 449 13.44 -11.64 15.43
N GLY A 450 13.79 -12.89 15.69
CA GLY A 450 12.97 -13.82 16.47
C GLY A 450 12.90 -15.22 15.88
N ASN A 451 12.04 -16.05 16.48
CA ASN A 451 11.73 -17.39 15.99
C ASN A 451 10.54 -17.35 15.04
N HIS A 452 10.62 -18.10 13.95
CA HIS A 452 9.63 -18.13 12.86
C HIS A 452 9.25 -19.55 12.52
N ASN A 453 7.97 -19.77 12.23
CA ASN A 453 7.42 -21.07 11.88
C ASN A 453 6.65 -20.94 10.56
N ILE A 454 6.99 -21.77 9.58
CA ILE A 454 6.38 -21.75 8.24
C ILE A 454 5.84 -23.12 7.89
N THR A 455 4.57 -23.17 7.52
CA THR A 455 3.94 -24.42 7.08
C THR A 455 4.17 -24.61 5.59
N PHE A 456 4.62 -25.82 5.21
CA PHE A 456 4.74 -26.27 3.83
C PHE A 456 3.69 -27.35 3.55
N ASP A 457 2.81 -27.11 2.58
CA ASP A 457 1.82 -28.07 2.08
C ASP A 457 2.31 -28.69 0.76
N ALA A 458 2.56 -30.00 0.79
CA ALA A 458 3.03 -30.78 -0.35
C ALA A 458 1.95 -31.69 -0.96
N SER A 459 0.66 -31.38 -0.75
CA SER A 459 -0.47 -32.18 -1.26
C SER A 459 -0.39 -32.47 -2.76
N ARG A 460 0.15 -31.53 -3.54
CA ARG A 460 0.33 -31.62 -5.00
C ARG A 460 1.63 -32.27 -5.46
N LEU A 461 2.49 -32.71 -4.54
CA LEU A 461 3.81 -33.27 -4.85
C LEU A 461 3.82 -34.80 -4.70
N SER A 462 4.72 -35.48 -5.41
CA SER A 462 4.90 -36.94 -5.28
C SER A 462 5.71 -37.30 -4.03
N SER A 463 5.46 -38.46 -3.43
CA SER A 463 6.30 -39.01 -2.36
C SER A 463 7.78 -39.00 -2.77
N GLY A 464 8.66 -38.60 -1.87
CA GLY A 464 10.07 -38.44 -2.21
C GLY A 464 10.84 -37.55 -1.26
N VAL A 465 12.10 -37.30 -1.63
CA VAL A 465 13.03 -36.47 -0.88
C VAL A 465 13.03 -35.06 -1.47
N TYR A 466 12.90 -34.07 -0.59
CA TYR A 466 12.99 -32.66 -0.90
C TYR A 466 14.05 -31.99 -0.02
N VAL A 467 14.61 -30.89 -0.49
CA VAL A 467 15.58 -30.08 0.26
C VAL A 467 15.00 -28.69 0.42
N TYR A 468 15.03 -28.15 1.64
CA TYR A 468 14.70 -26.75 1.86
C TYR A 468 15.94 -25.97 2.29
N THR A 469 16.08 -24.77 1.75
CA THR A 469 17.23 -23.89 1.94
C THR A 469 16.77 -22.54 2.40
N ILE A 470 17.32 -22.05 3.51
CA ILE A 470 17.18 -20.67 3.95
C ILE A 470 18.43 -19.88 3.54
N ASN A 471 18.22 -18.68 3.01
CA ASN A 471 19.27 -17.72 2.69
C ASN A 471 18.92 -16.36 3.31
N THR A 472 19.90 -15.74 3.95
CA THR A 472 19.88 -14.35 4.40
C THR A 472 21.15 -13.65 3.90
N SER A 473 21.34 -12.38 4.22
CA SER A 473 22.55 -11.64 3.84
C SER A 473 23.84 -12.23 4.43
N SER A 474 23.77 -12.97 5.54
CA SER A 474 24.95 -13.49 6.26
C SER A 474 24.86 -14.96 6.68
N PHE A 475 23.78 -15.67 6.31
CA PHE A 475 23.57 -17.07 6.67
C PHE A 475 22.90 -17.84 5.53
N SER A 476 23.40 -19.04 5.27
CA SER A 476 22.76 -20.01 4.37
C SER A 476 22.78 -21.38 5.02
N SER A 477 21.65 -22.09 5.00
CA SER A 477 21.56 -23.45 5.54
C SER A 477 20.52 -24.26 4.78
N SER A 478 20.80 -25.54 4.60
CA SER A 478 19.91 -26.48 3.90
C SER A 478 19.64 -27.71 4.75
N LYS A 479 18.43 -28.26 4.62
CA LYS A 479 17.97 -29.45 5.33
C LYS A 479 17.11 -30.31 4.42
N LYS A 480 17.07 -31.61 4.71
CA LYS A 480 16.34 -32.62 3.92
C LYS A 480 15.02 -32.95 4.59
N MET A 481 13.95 -33.04 3.81
CA MET A 481 12.63 -33.51 4.24
C MET A 481 12.12 -34.67 3.37
N VAL A 482 11.32 -35.56 3.96
CA VAL A 482 10.79 -36.74 3.29
C VAL A 482 9.26 -36.68 3.30
N LEU A 483 8.65 -36.57 2.11
CA LEU A 483 7.21 -36.67 1.93
C LEU A 483 6.82 -38.14 1.73
N MET A 484 5.87 -38.61 2.52
CA MET A 484 5.37 -39.99 2.46
C MET A 484 3.84 -39.97 2.38
N LYS A 485 3.30 -40.12 1.17
CA LYS A 485 1.86 -40.21 0.94
C LYS A 485 1.26 -41.53 1.40
#